data_AF-A0A7Y0PLV9-F1
#
_entry.id   AF-A0A7Y0PLV9-F1
#
_cell.length_a   1.000
_cell.length_b   1.000
_cell.length_c   1.000
_cell.angle_alpha   90.00
_cell.angle_beta   90.00
_cell.angle_gamma   90.00
#
_symmetry.space_group_name_H-M   'P 1'
#
loop_
_entity.id
_entity.type
_entity.pdbx_description
1 polymer ?
#
loop_
_entity_poly.entity_id
_entity_poly.type
_entity_poly.pdbx_seq_one_letter_code
_entity_poly.pdbx_strand_id
1 'polypeptide(L)' 'MTDMYTMVKRAKADPEVLNELIQLFEPKVNKLMKRTNPNDMADLSQELKIMLIQSAYQYDLNSVPGFWEFKDKYKKEES' A
#
# COMPACT_ATOMS: atom_id res chain seq x y z
N MET A 1 -14.80 13.13 -3.36
CA MET A 1 -14.07 12.30 -2.39
C MET A 1 -13.18 11.37 -3.20
N THR A 2 -11.86 11.51 -3.11
CA THR A 2 -10.93 10.61 -3.81
C THR A 2 -10.82 9.33 -2.98
N ASP A 3 -11.20 8.18 -3.53
CA ASP A 3 -11.05 6.92 -2.82
C ASP A 3 -9.57 6.48 -2.75
N MET A 4 -9.27 5.61 -1.78
CA MET A 4 -7.92 5.10 -1.56
C MET A 4 -7.35 4.42 -2.82
N TYR A 5 -8.21 3.78 -3.62
CA TYR A 5 -7.83 3.16 -4.89
C TYR A 5 -7.24 4.17 -5.88
N THR A 6 -7.95 5.28 -6.09
CA THR A 6 -7.56 6.36 -6.99
C THR A 6 -6.31 7.05 -6.48
N MET A 7 -6.19 7.20 -5.16
CA MET A 7 -5.05 7.79 -4.49
C MET A 7 -3.78 6.95 -4.69
N VAL A 8 -3.85 5.62 -4.47
CA VAL A 8 -2.71 4.70 -4.72
C VAL A 8 -2.32 4.68 -6.21
N LYS A 9 -3.31 4.71 -7.12
CA LYS A 9 -3.03 4.77 -8.56
C LYS A 9 -2.29 6.05 -8.96
N ARG A 10 -2.69 7.20 -8.40
CA ARG A 10 -2.06 8.51 -8.66
C ARG A 10 -0.71 8.66 -7.99
N ALA A 11 -0.52 8.13 -6.78
CA ALA A 11 0.73 8.16 -6.03
C ALA A 11 1.93 7.58 -6.79
N LYS A 12 1.70 6.69 -7.77
CA LYS A 12 2.75 6.16 -8.64
C LYS A 12 3.38 7.21 -9.57
N ALA A 13 2.62 8.23 -9.94
CA ALA A 13 3.01 9.28 -10.88
C ALA A 13 3.14 10.67 -10.24
N ASP A 14 2.51 10.87 -9.07
CA ASP A 14 2.46 12.15 -8.36
C ASP A 14 3.04 11.99 -6.94
N PRO A 15 4.25 12.54 -6.69
CA PRO A 15 4.88 12.50 -5.37
C PRO A 15 4.07 13.18 -4.26
N GLU A 16 3.26 14.20 -4.58
CA GLU A 16 2.44 14.89 -3.57
C GLU A 16 1.32 13.97 -3.08
N VAL A 17 0.68 13.23 -4.00
CA VAL A 17 -0.34 12.23 -3.65
C VAL A 17 0.28 11.07 -2.87
N LEU A 18 1.51 10.68 -3.18
CA LEU A 18 2.25 9.70 -2.39
C LEU A 18 2.51 10.21 -0.97
N ASN A 19 2.89 11.47 -0.83
CA ASN A 19 3.11 12.09 0.48
C ASN A 19 1.80 12.16 1.29
N GLU A 20 0.69 12.56 0.68
CA GLU A 20 -0.64 12.51 1.31
C GLU A 20 -1.00 11.09 1.75
N LEU A 21 -0.68 10.09 0.95
CA LEU A 21 -0.91 8.68 1.29
C LEU A 21 -0.06 8.27 2.50
N ILE A 22 1.20 8.69 2.57
CA ILE A 22 2.06 8.44 3.74
C ILE A 22 1.47 9.12 4.98
N GLN A 23 1.02 10.38 4.87
CA GLN A 23 0.39 11.11 5.96
C GLN A 23 -0.89 10.45 6.48
N LEU A 24 -1.69 9.85 5.60
CA LEU A 24 -2.88 9.10 5.98
C LEU A 24 -2.56 7.93 6.93
N PHE A 25 -1.37 7.33 6.80
CA PHE A 25 -0.93 6.20 7.63
C PHE A 25 -0.13 6.61 8.88
N GLU A 26 0.29 7.88 9.00
CA GLU A 26 1.03 8.35 10.17
C GLU A 26 0.33 8.06 11.52
N PRO A 27 -1.00 8.21 11.68
CA PRO A 27 -1.66 7.88 12.94
C PRO A 27 -1.46 6.43 13.36
N LYS A 28 -1.35 5.51 12.38
CA LYS A 28 -1.12 4.08 12.63
C LYS A 28 0.35 3.80 12.94
N VAL A 29 1.27 4.41 12.20
CA VAL A 29 2.72 4.33 12.46
C VAL A 29 3.03 4.86 13.86
N ASN A 30 2.52 6.04 14.21
CA ASN A 30 2.74 6.66 15.52
C ASN A 30 2.21 5.82 16.69
N LYS A 31 1.10 5.08 16.50
CA LYS A 31 0.61 4.13 17.51
C LYS A 31 1.56 2.95 17.72
N LEU A 32 2.20 2.47 16.66
CA LEU A 32 3.20 1.40 16.75
C LEU A 32 4.47 1.90 17.44
N MET A 33 4.94 3.10 17.10
CA MET A 33 6.15 3.70 17.68
C MET A 33 6.07 3.82 19.21
N LYS A 34 4.89 4.11 19.76
CA LYS A 34 4.67 4.17 21.22
C LYS A 34 4.90 2.84 21.96
N ARG A 35 4.97 1.73 21.23
CA ARG A 35 5.20 0.38 21.76
C ARG A 35 6.61 -0.15 21.45
N THR A 36 7.43 0.66 20.81
CA THR A 36 8.79 0.30 20.38
C THR A 36 9.82 0.91 21.33
N ASN A 37 10.99 0.29 21.43
CA ASN A 37 12.13 0.85 22.15
C ASN A 37 12.52 2.21 21.54
N PRO A 38 12.71 3.28 22.35
CA PRO A 38 13.09 4.60 21.85
C PRO A 38 14.28 4.61 20.88
N ASN A 39 15.25 3.73 21.07
CA ASN A 39 16.43 3.63 20.20
C ASN A 39 16.09 3.13 18.79
N ASP A 40 15.02 2.35 18.65
CA ASP A 40 14.63 1.73 17.38
C ASP A 40 13.47 2.49 16.71
N MET A 41 12.87 3.47 17.39
CA MET A 41 11.68 4.19 16.91
C MET A 41 11.93 4.94 15.59
N ALA A 42 13.09 5.59 15.45
CA ALA A 42 13.40 6.39 14.26
C ALA A 42 13.57 5.50 13.02
N ASP A 43 14.40 4.46 13.14
CA ASP A 43 14.66 3.49 12.08
C ASP A 43 13.39 2.75 11.68
N LEU A 44 12.64 2.23 12.66
CA LEU A 44 11.40 1.50 12.38
C LEU A 44 10.34 2.39 11.70
N SER A 45 10.24 3.66 12.10
CA SER A 45 9.35 4.62 11.44
C SER A 45 9.73 4.82 9.97
N GLN A 46 11.02 4.95 9.69
CA GLN A 46 11.51 5.12 8.33
C GLN A 46 11.30 3.85 7.48
N GLU A 47 11.59 2.68 8.05
CA GLU A 47 11.38 1.40 7.38
C GLU A 47 9.91 1.18 7.02
N LEU A 48 8.99 1.46 7.95
CA LEU A 48 7.54 1.38 7.69
C LEU A 48 7.10 2.33 6.57
N LYS A 49 7.67 3.55 6.51
CA LYS A 49 7.40 4.49 5.40
C LYS A 49 7.92 3.96 4.06
N ILE A 50 9.11 3.38 4.04
CA ILE A 50 9.68 2.73 2.84
C ILE A 50 8.81 1.56 2.38
N MET A 51 8.40 0.68 3.29
CA MET A 51 7.52 -0.45 2.99
C MET A 51 6.16 0.02 2.42
N LEU A 52 5.64 1.12 2.94
CA LEU A 52 4.38 1.71 2.46
C LEU A 52 4.52 2.23 1.02
N ILE A 53 5.62 2.93 0.73
CA ILE A 53 5.95 3.38 -0.62
C ILE A 53 6.07 2.17 -1.55
N GLN A 54 6.90 1.19 -1.19
CA GLN A 54 7.09 -0.03 -1.99
C GLN A 54 5.76 -0.73 -2.27
N SER A 55 4.90 -0.86 -1.26
CA SER A 55 3.59 -1.48 -1.40
C SER A 55 2.71 -0.69 -2.37
N ALA A 56 2.69 0.65 -2.29
CA ALA A 56 1.92 1.49 -3.20
C ALA A 56 2.39 1.33 -4.67
N TYR A 57 3.70 1.22 -4.91
CA TYR A 57 4.26 1.00 -6.24
C TYR A 57 4.00 -0.41 -6.78
N GLN A 58 4.17 -1.44 -5.94
CA GLN A 58 3.97 -2.85 -6.30
C GLN A 58 2.50 -3.22 -6.48
N TYR A 59 1.57 -2.45 -5.91
CA TYR A 59 0.15 -2.72 -6.01
C TYR A 59 -0.33 -2.59 -7.47
N ASP A 60 -0.37 -3.72 -8.19
CA ASP A 60 -0.83 -3.77 -9.57
C ASP A 60 -2.34 -4.01 -9.64
N LEU A 61 -3.05 -2.90 -9.79
CA LEU A 61 -4.51 -2.86 -9.93
C LEU A 61 -5.01 -3.50 -11.23
N ASN A 62 -4.16 -3.66 -12.24
CA ASN A 62 -4.53 -4.32 -13.49
C ASN A 62 -4.36 -5.84 -13.41
N SER A 63 -3.69 -6.34 -12.37
CA SER A 63 -3.47 -7.78 -12.18
C SER A 63 -4.66 -8.50 -11.52
N VAL A 64 -5.62 -7.75 -10.96
CA VAL A 64 -6.80 -8.32 -10.29
C VAL A 64 -7.77 -8.83 -11.36
N PRO A 65 -7.95 -10.16 -11.49
CA PRO A 65 -8.83 -10.69 -12.52
C PRO A 65 -10.27 -10.29 -12.23
N GLY A 66 -10.98 -9.85 -13.25
CA GLY A 66 -12.43 -9.70 -13.22
C GLY A 66 -13.11 -11.04 -12.94
N PHE A 67 -14.39 -11.00 -12.55
CA PHE A 67 -15.15 -12.22 -12.20
C PHE A 67 -15.06 -13.33 -13.27
N TRP A 68 -15.12 -12.96 -14.54
CA TRP A 68 -15.03 -13.91 -15.66
C TRP A 68 -13.61 -14.47 -15.84
N GLU A 69 -12.59 -13.61 -15.76
CA GLU A 69 -11.17 -14.01 -15.84
C GLU A 69 -10.78 -14.93 -14.67
N PHE A 70 -11.36 -14.69 -13.49
CA PHE A 70 -11.23 -15.55 -12.33
C PHE A 70 -11.85 -16.92 -12.58
N LYS A 71 -13.11 -16.96 -13.05
CA LYS A 71 -13.82 -18.21 -13.38
C LYS A 71 -13.07 -19.06 -14.41
N ASP A 72 -12.49 -18.43 -15.43
CA ASP A 72 -11.76 -19.12 -16.49
C ASP A 72 -10.41 -19.67 -16.01
N LYS A 73 -9.72 -18.97 -15.09
CA LYS A 73 -8.50 -19.51 -14.43
C LYS A 73 -8.81 -20.77 -13.63
N TYR A 74 -9.89 -20.79 -12.85
CA TYR A 74 -10.27 -21.96 -12.04
C TYR A 74 -10.63 -23.18 -12.89
N LYS A 75 -11.32 -22.98 -14.02
CA LYS A 75 -11.63 -24.10 -14.93
C LYS A 75 -10.40 -24.71 -15.58
N LYS A 76 -9.32 -23.94 -15.73
CA LYS A 76 -8.09 -24.37 -16.40
C LYS A 76 -7.15 -25.14 -15.47
N GLU A 77 -7.32 -25.02 -14.15
CA GLU A 77 -6.54 -25.74 -13.14
C GLU A 77 -7.15 -27.11 -12.79
N GLU A 78 -8.39 -27.40 -13.21
CA GLU A 78 -9.06 -28.71 -13.03
C GLU A 78 -8.97 -29.64 -14.25
N SER A 79 -8.21 -29.29 -15.28
CA SER A 79 -7.99 -30.11 -16.50
C SER A 79 -6.51 -30.45 -16.68
#